data_AF-A0A7K1YBM1-F1
#
_entry.id   AF-A0A7K1YBM1-F1
#
_cell.length_a   1.000
_cell.length_b   1.000
_cell.length_c   1.000
_cell.angle_alpha   90.00
_cell.angle_beta   90.00
_cell.angle_gamma   90.00
#
_symmetry.space_group_name_H-M   'P 1'
#
loop_
_entity.id
_entity.type
_entity.pdbx_description
1 polymer ?
#
loop_
_entity_poly.entity_id
_entity_poly.type
_entity_poly.pdbx_seq_one_letter_code
_entity_poly.pdbx_strand_id
1 'polypeptide(L)'
;MHTEYLKRVVIYLQQELPEYQEMLTVKANQIVFTVHPGAVFEQFYQKLFASVSTCTARIRNREIDLEFKVWSPTQERDFKVLK
;
A
#
# COMPACT_ATOMS: atom_id res chain seq x y z
N MET A 1 -18.19 0.89 3.65
CA MET A 1 -18.63 1.06 2.24
C MET A 1 -17.51 1.55 1.30
N HIS A 2 -16.23 1.52 1.68
CA HIS A 2 -15.13 2.05 0.84
C HIS A 2 -14.31 0.99 0.08
N THR A 3 -14.71 -0.28 0.15
CA THR A 3 -13.94 -1.39 -0.43
C THR A 3 -13.79 -1.26 -1.96
N GLU A 4 -14.82 -0.78 -2.66
CA GLU A 4 -14.77 -0.49 -4.10
C GLU A 4 -13.74 0.58 -4.45
N TYR A 5 -13.71 1.69 -3.69
CA TYR A 5 -12.74 2.76 -3.87
C TYR A 5 -11.31 2.26 -3.61
N LEU A 6 -11.09 1.51 -2.52
CA LEU A 6 -9.79 0.92 -2.20
C LEU A 6 -9.30 -0.05 -3.28
N LYS A 7 -10.19 -0.84 -3.89
CA LYS A 7 -9.84 -1.68 -5.04
C LYS A 7 -9.33 -0.85 -6.22
N ARG A 8 -9.96 0.28 -6.53
CA ARG A 8 -9.48 1.19 -7.59
C ARG A 8 -8.12 1.79 -7.26
N VAL A 9 -7.91 2.18 -6.00
CA VAL A 9 -6.60 2.66 -5.53
C VAL A 9 -5.54 1.56 -5.66
N VAL A 10 -5.86 0.31 -5.32
CA VAL A 10 -4.94 -0.81 -5.51
C VAL A 10 -4.62 -1.03 -6.99
N ILE A 11 -5.61 -1.02 -7.88
CA ILE A 11 -5.38 -1.14 -9.34
C ILE A 11 -4.44 -0.03 -9.83
N TYR A 12 -4.67 1.21 -9.39
CA TYR A 12 -3.79 2.33 -9.71
C TYR A 12 -2.36 2.11 -9.19
N LEU A 13 -2.20 1.71 -7.93
CA LEU A 13 -0.88 1.43 -7.35
C LEU A 13 -0.17 0.27 -8.03
N GLN A 14 -0.89 -0.77 -8.47
CA GLN A 14 -0.32 -1.88 -9.24
C GLN A 14 0.21 -1.42 -10.61
N GLN A 15 -0.44 -0.44 -11.24
CA GLN A 15 0.02 0.14 -12.51
C GLN A 15 1.23 1.05 -12.33
N GLU A 16 1.25 1.88 -11.29
CA GLU A 16 2.36 2.80 -11.01
C GLU A 16 3.58 2.11 -10.40
N LEU A 17 3.35 1.02 -9.66
CA LEU A 17 4.38 0.27 -8.92
C LEU A 17 4.35 -1.22 -9.30
N PRO A 18 4.73 -1.57 -10.55
CA PRO A 18 4.69 -2.94 -11.02
C PRO A 18 5.55 -3.89 -10.18
N GLU A 19 6.61 -3.39 -9.54
CA GLU A 19 7.47 -4.16 -8.64
C GLU A 19 6.75 -4.71 -7.39
N TYR A 20 5.63 -4.10 -6.97
CA TYR A 20 4.85 -4.54 -5.81
C TYR A 20 3.49 -5.16 -6.20
N GLN A 21 3.23 -5.36 -7.49
CA GLN A 21 1.91 -5.72 -8.00
C GLN A 21 1.33 -6.98 -7.32
N GLU A 22 2.15 -8.01 -7.17
CA GLU A 22 1.78 -9.30 -6.58
C GLU A 22 1.68 -9.27 -5.05
N MET A 23 2.18 -8.20 -4.42
CA MET A 23 2.23 -8.04 -2.96
C MET A 23 1.00 -7.29 -2.42
N LEU A 24 0.23 -6.65 -3.31
CA LEU A 24 -0.87 -5.73 -2.99
C LEU A 24 -2.22 -6.44 -2.90
N THR A 25 -2.90 -6.30 -1.76
CA THR A 25 -4.28 -6.78 -1.57
C THR A 25 -5.12 -5.79 -0.76
N VAL A 26 -6.45 -5.91 -0.81
CA VAL A 26 -7.35 -5.20 0.11
C VAL A 26 -7.88 -6.19 1.14
N LYS A 27 -7.68 -5.92 2.43
CA LYS A 27 -8.24 -6.72 3.54
C LYS A 27 -8.84 -5.78 4.59
N ALA A 28 -10.04 -6.09 5.06
CA ALA A 28 -10.71 -5.32 6.13
C ALA A 28 -10.72 -3.79 5.93
N ASN A 29 -10.94 -3.31 4.70
CA ASN A 29 -10.85 -1.89 4.31
C ASN A 29 -9.46 -1.24 4.47
N GLN A 30 -8.40 -2.03 4.44
CA GLN A 30 -7.01 -1.56 4.42
C GLN A 30 -6.28 -2.15 3.21
N ILE A 31 -5.30 -1.41 2.71
CA ILE A 31 -4.41 -1.87 1.65
C ILE A 31 -3.23 -2.59 2.31
N VAL A 32 -3.05 -3.87 1.98
CA VAL A 32 -2.03 -4.72 2.61
C VAL A 32 -0.95 -5.08 1.60
N PHE A 33 0.29 -4.76 1.94
CA PHE A 33 1.50 -5.21 1.26
C PHE A 33 2.07 -6.43 1.98
N THR A 34 2.11 -7.58 1.30
CA THR A 34 2.71 -8.80 1.82
C THR A 34 4.16 -8.91 1.36
N VAL A 35 5.10 -8.75 2.29
CA VAL A 35 6.54 -8.80 2.01
C VAL A 35 6.97 -10.26 1.88
N HIS A 36 7.73 -10.57 0.82
CA HIS A 36 8.28 -11.91 0.64
C HIS A 36 9.27 -12.30 1.74
N PRO A 37 9.33 -13.59 2.10
CA PRO A 37 10.37 -14.12 2.98
C PRO A 37 11.76 -13.84 2.39
N GLY A 38 12.66 -13.26 3.18
CA GLY A 38 14.04 -12.97 2.77
C GLY A 38 14.34 -11.51 2.42
N ALA A 39 13.33 -10.66 2.29
CA ALA A 39 13.54 -9.22 2.18
C ALA A 39 13.89 -8.60 3.55
N VAL A 40 14.81 -7.64 3.57
CA VAL A 40 15.10 -6.85 4.77
C VAL A 40 13.93 -5.87 4.98
N PHE A 41 13.09 -6.17 5.97
CA PHE A 41 11.82 -5.48 6.18
C PHE A 41 11.95 -3.95 6.26
N GLU A 42 12.91 -3.42 7.03
CA GLU A 42 13.06 -1.96 7.19
C GLU A 42 13.43 -1.27 5.86
N GLN A 43 14.37 -1.84 5.10
CA GLN A 43 14.77 -1.29 3.80
C GLN A 43 13.62 -1.38 2.78
N PHE A 44 12.89 -2.49 2.78
CA PHE A 44 11.71 -2.67 1.96
C PHE A 44 10.63 -1.64 2.31
N TYR A 45 10.32 -1.50 3.61
CA TYR A 45 9.34 -0.57 4.12
C TYR A 45 9.66 0.87 3.71
N GLN A 46 10.91 1.32 3.88
CA GLN A 46 11.30 2.70 3.54
C GLN A 46 11.12 3.01 2.05
N LYS A 47 11.54 2.09 1.17
CA LYS A 47 11.36 2.23 -0.29
C LYS A 47 9.88 2.25 -0.66
N LEU A 48 9.12 1.29 -0.13
CA LEU A 48 7.70 1.18 -0.38
C LEU A 48 6.96 2.45 0.09
N PHE A 49 7.23 2.90 1.31
CA PHE A 49 6.59 4.08 1.89
C PHE A 49 6.83 5.33 1.04
N ALA A 50 8.06 5.55 0.58
CA ALA A 50 8.37 6.68 -0.30
C ALA A 50 7.63 6.60 -1.64
N SER A 51 7.63 5.42 -2.27
CA SER A 51 6.94 5.17 -3.54
C SER A 51 5.42 5.36 -3.43
N VAL A 52 4.79 4.73 -2.44
CA VAL A 52 3.34 4.82 -2.20
C VAL A 52 2.94 6.26 -1.85
N SER A 53 3.69 6.94 -0.99
CA SER A 53 3.40 8.34 -0.63
C SER A 53 3.46 9.24 -1.87
N THR A 54 4.43 9.02 -2.75
CA THR A 54 4.57 9.79 -4.00
C THR A 54 3.42 9.52 -4.97
N CYS A 55 3.06 8.25 -5.19
CA CYS A 55 1.96 7.88 -6.10
C CYS A 55 0.60 8.36 -5.56
N THR A 56 0.33 8.15 -4.28
CA THR A 56 -0.96 8.54 -3.67
C THR A 56 -1.16 10.05 -3.62
N ALA A 57 -0.09 10.85 -3.50
CA ALA A 57 -0.15 12.31 -3.61
C ALA A 57 -0.62 12.80 -4.98
N ARG A 58 -0.48 11.99 -6.05
CA ARG A 58 -0.96 12.32 -7.40
C ARG A 58 -2.45 12.08 -7.59
N ILE A 59 -3.12 11.39 -6.65
CA ILE A 59 -4.56 11.14 -6.70
C ILE A 59 -5.29 12.44 -6.35
N ARG A 60 -5.66 13.23 -7.36
CA ARG A 60 -6.22 14.59 -7.20
C ARG A 60 -7.54 14.67 -6.42
N ASN A 61 -8.32 13.59 -6.36
CA ASN A 61 -9.63 13.56 -5.70
C ASN A 61 -9.74 12.36 -4.76
N ARG A 62 -8.96 12.35 -3.68
CA ARG A 62 -9.09 11.28 -2.68
C ARG A 62 -10.42 11.38 -1.94
N GLU A 63 -11.15 10.26 -1.89
CA GLU A 63 -12.44 10.19 -1.21
C GLU A 63 -12.27 10.02 0.30
N ILE A 64 -11.22 9.30 0.70
CA ILE A 64 -10.92 8.90 2.07
C ILE A 64 -9.42 8.96 2.36
N ASP A 65 -9.07 8.94 3.64
CA ASP A 65 -7.72 8.59 4.08
C ASP A 65 -7.37 7.17 3.64
N LEU A 66 -6.12 6.96 3.24
CA LEU A 66 -5.65 5.66 2.81
C LEU A 66 -4.85 5.00 3.92
N GLU A 67 -5.35 3.86 4.40
CA GLU A 67 -4.68 3.05 5.40
C GLU A 67 -3.92 1.90 4.73
N PHE A 68 -2.64 1.81 5.07
CA PHE A 68 -1.72 0.81 4.55
C PHE A 68 -1.16 -0.04 5.68
N LYS A 69 -1.04 -1.33 5.42
CA LYS A 69 -0.36 -2.30 6.28
C LYS A 69 0.73 -3.00 5.49
N VAL A 70 1.95 -2.98 6.00
CA VAL A 70 3.09 -3.73 5.48
C VAL A 70 3.30 -4.91 6.40
N TRP A 71 3.13 -6.11 5.88
CA TRP A 71 3.11 -7.33 6.69
C TRP A 71 4.13 -8.34 6.16
N SER A 72 4.86 -8.95 7.08
CA SER A 72 5.70 -10.12 6.89
C SER A 72 5.44 -11.10 8.04
N PRO A 73 5.88 -12.38 7.94
CA PRO A 73 5.66 -13.34 9.01
C PRO A 73 6.23 -12.93 10.39
N THR A 74 7.26 -12.08 10.42
CA THR A 74 7.97 -11.71 11.65
C THR A 74 7.77 -10.25 12.05
N GLN A 75 7.30 -9.39 11.15
CA GLN A 75 7.16 -7.96 11.37
C GLN A 75 5.95 -7.40 10.63
N GLU A 76 5.29 -6.43 11.26
CA GLU A 76 4.22 -5.66 10.64
C GLU A 76 4.37 -4.17 10.96
N ARG A 77 3.92 -3.32 10.04
CA ARG A 77 3.93 -1.87 10.20
C ARG A 77 2.79 -1.24 9.43
N ASP A 78 2.06 -0.37 10.11
CA ASP A 78 0.95 0.38 9.52
C ASP A 78 1.38 1.82 9.25
N PHE A 79 0.84 2.40 8.19
CA PHE A 79 0.95 3.83 7.92
C PHE A 79 -0.31 4.37 7.24
N LYS A 80 -0.52 5.67 7.35
CA LYS A 80 -1.66 6.35 6.73
C LYS A 80 -1.17 7.47 5.84
N VAL A 81 -1.82 7.62 4.69
CA VAL A 81 -1.68 8.82 3.86
C VAL A 81 -2.98 9.59 3.99
N LEU A 82 -2.91 10.71 4.72
CA LEU A 82 -4.04 11.59 4.97
C LEU A 82 -4.45 12.33 3.69
N LYS A 83 -5.74 12.59 3.54
CA LYS A 83 -6.32 13.34 2.43
C LYS A 83 -5.77 14.76 2.31
#